data_AF-A0ABD4Z7V2-F1
#
_entry.id   AF-A0ABD4Z7V2-F1
#
_cell.length_a   1.000
_cell.length_b   1.000
_cell.length_c   1.000
_cell.angle_alpha   90.00
_cell.angle_beta   90.00
_cell.angle_gamma   90.00
#
_symmetry.space_group_name_H-M   'P 1'
#
loop_
_entity.id
_entity.type
_entity.pdbx_description
1 polymer ?
#
loop_
_entity_poly.entity_id
_entity_poly.type
_entity_poly.pdbx_seq_one_letter_code
_entity_poly.pdbx_strand_id
1 'polypeptide(L)'
;MPSLGFELDDIMICIYALNDKDMDCVSESLQAIYEISSFLGVKIRYSTFSSLVNYVRSWAMLTDFEKEQLAELIRLLIEEYRRYEYEEVKKIAQKIFKIAIGAQIEFKSAKDAIELALNVTYALLVSTVAVESSEKDSGLVMELIKPQEANIIA
;
A
#
# COMPACT_ATOMS: atom_id res chain seq x y z
N MET A 1 -18.03 12.03 -3.31
CA MET A 1 -16.60 11.95 -3.68
C MET A 1 -15.86 11.67 -2.39
N PRO A 2 -15.10 10.56 -2.31
CA PRO A 2 -14.23 10.30 -1.16
C PRO A 2 -13.26 11.48 -0.99
N SER A 3 -12.89 11.78 0.25
CA SER A 3 -11.99 12.88 0.53
C SER A 3 -10.65 12.29 0.88
N LEU A 4 -9.67 12.48 0.01
CA LEU A 4 -8.30 11.96 0.14
C LEU A 4 -7.68 12.08 1.55
N GLY A 5 -8.12 13.06 2.33
CA GLY A 5 -7.73 13.20 3.75
C GLY A 5 -8.17 12.01 4.60
N PHE A 6 -9.45 11.61 4.55
CA PHE A 6 -9.95 10.45 5.30
C PHE A 6 -9.25 9.16 4.88
N GLU A 7 -9.10 8.92 3.57
CA GLU A 7 -8.45 7.69 3.11
C GLU A 7 -6.94 7.66 3.47
N LEU A 8 -6.27 8.81 3.51
CA LEU A 8 -4.89 8.90 4.00
C LEU A 8 -4.81 8.63 5.50
N ASP A 9 -5.74 9.18 6.28
CA ASP A 9 -5.82 8.97 7.72
C ASP A 9 -6.03 7.48 8.03
N ASP A 10 -6.90 6.78 7.30
CA ASP A 10 -7.14 5.33 7.48
C ASP A 10 -5.85 4.51 7.29
N ILE A 11 -5.07 4.82 6.25
CA ILE A 11 -3.78 4.17 6.00
C ILE A 11 -2.80 4.46 7.15
N MET A 12 -2.70 5.72 7.57
CA MET A 12 -1.77 6.13 8.61
C MET A 12 -2.13 5.49 9.96
N ILE A 13 -3.39 5.58 10.36
CA ILE A 13 -3.92 4.97 11.59
C ILE A 13 -3.60 3.49 11.60
N CYS A 14 -3.78 2.79 10.48
CA CYS A 14 -3.51 1.37 10.46
C CYS A 14 -2.02 1.03 10.58
N ILE A 15 -1.14 1.79 9.94
CA ILE A 15 0.31 1.59 10.11
C ILE A 15 0.71 1.74 11.58
N TYR A 16 0.11 2.69 12.31
CA TYR A 16 0.30 2.83 13.75
C TYR A 16 -0.31 1.67 14.55
N ALA A 17 -1.55 1.27 14.26
CA ALA A 17 -2.25 0.19 14.96
C ALA A 17 -1.55 -1.18 14.79
N LEU A 18 -0.95 -1.42 13.61
CA LEU A 18 -0.17 -2.63 13.35
C LEU A 18 1.11 -2.73 14.21
N ASN A 19 1.61 -1.64 14.79
CA ASN A 19 2.69 -1.73 15.79
C ASN A 19 2.24 -2.43 17.06
N ASP A 20 0.98 -2.23 17.43
CA ASP A 20 0.34 -2.87 18.57
C ASP A 20 -0.27 -4.23 18.20
N LYS A 21 -0.04 -4.69 16.96
CA LYS A 21 -0.57 -5.94 16.38
C LYS A 21 -2.09 -5.96 16.26
N ASP A 22 -2.70 -4.79 16.11
CA ASP A 22 -4.11 -4.67 15.76
C ASP A 22 -4.27 -4.71 14.24
N MET A 23 -4.96 -5.75 13.75
CA MET A 23 -5.16 -6.04 12.34
C MET A 23 -6.52 -5.58 11.82
N ASP A 24 -7.41 -5.11 12.69
CA ASP A 24 -8.80 -4.79 12.31
C ASP A 24 -8.86 -3.66 11.27
N CYS A 25 -7.85 -2.78 11.29
CA CYS A 25 -7.70 -1.64 10.37
C CYS A 25 -7.27 -2.02 8.94
N VAL A 26 -6.76 -3.24 8.71
CA VAL A 26 -6.08 -3.57 7.44
C VAL A 26 -7.03 -3.53 6.26
N SER A 27 -8.26 -4.04 6.43
CA SER A 27 -9.26 -4.03 5.36
C SER A 27 -9.62 -2.61 4.92
N GLU A 28 -9.78 -1.69 5.88
CA GLU A 28 -10.10 -0.28 5.61
C GLU A 28 -8.93 0.41 4.89
N SER A 29 -7.70 0.15 5.33
CA SER A 29 -6.50 0.65 4.66
C SER A 29 -6.32 0.14 3.23
N LEU A 30 -6.59 -1.14 2.97
CA LEU A 30 -6.53 -1.68 1.61
C LEU A 30 -7.56 -1.02 0.70
N GLN A 31 -8.77 -0.79 1.22
CA GLN A 31 -9.82 -0.07 0.51
C GLN A 31 -9.41 1.39 0.23
N ALA A 32 -8.86 2.08 1.22
CA ALA A 32 -8.34 3.44 1.09
C ALA A 32 -7.26 3.55 0.01
N ILE A 33 -6.29 2.62 -0.02
CA ILE A 33 -5.26 2.56 -1.07
C ILE A 33 -5.90 2.39 -2.46
N TYR A 34 -6.92 1.53 -2.56
CA TYR A 34 -7.63 1.32 -3.81
C TYR A 34 -8.34 2.60 -4.29
N GLU A 35 -9.06 3.28 -3.40
CA GLU A 35 -9.77 4.53 -3.70
C GLU A 35 -8.81 5.66 -4.10
N ILE A 36 -7.71 5.83 -3.36
CA ILE A 36 -6.63 6.76 -3.71
C ILE A 36 -6.08 6.43 -5.11
N SER A 37 -5.80 5.16 -5.40
CA SER A 37 -5.26 4.76 -6.70
C SER A 37 -6.20 5.16 -7.85
N SER A 38 -7.49 4.91 -7.67
CA SER A 38 -8.53 5.26 -8.64
C SER A 38 -8.64 6.77 -8.83
N PHE A 39 -8.61 7.53 -7.73
CA PHE A 39 -8.64 9.00 -7.77
C PHE A 39 -7.44 9.58 -8.55
N LEU A 40 -6.26 9.00 -8.37
CA LEU A 40 -5.03 9.45 -9.03
C LEU A 40 -4.89 8.93 -10.47
N GLY A 41 -5.86 8.15 -10.98
CA GLY A 41 -5.82 7.61 -12.33
C GLY A 41 -4.75 6.52 -12.54
N VAL A 42 -4.36 5.85 -11.44
CA VAL A 42 -3.49 4.67 -11.43
C VAL A 42 -4.28 3.45 -10.99
N LYS A 43 -3.73 2.23 -11.17
CA LYS A 43 -4.46 1.01 -10.84
C LYS A 43 -3.62 0.08 -9.96
N ILE A 44 -4.20 -0.37 -8.85
CA ILE A 44 -3.71 -1.57 -8.17
C ILE A 44 -4.10 -2.77 -9.02
N ARG A 45 -3.11 -3.42 -9.64
CA ARG A 45 -3.36 -4.56 -10.53
C ARG A 45 -3.13 -5.84 -9.74
N TYR A 46 -4.10 -6.76 -9.82
CA TYR A 46 -3.99 -8.06 -9.15
C TYR A 46 -2.68 -8.79 -9.45
N SER A 47 -2.32 -8.88 -10.74
CA SER A 47 -1.08 -9.51 -11.19
C SER A 47 0.17 -8.84 -10.59
N THR A 48 0.15 -7.52 -10.39
CA THR A 48 1.28 -6.76 -9.89
C THR A 48 1.45 -6.99 -8.39
N PHE A 49 0.41 -6.78 -7.58
CA PHE A 49 0.54 -7.01 -6.14
C PHE A 49 0.77 -8.49 -5.82
N SER A 50 0.13 -9.42 -6.53
CA SER A 50 0.33 -10.86 -6.35
C SER A 50 1.78 -11.28 -6.65
N SER A 51 2.46 -10.60 -7.58
CA SER A 51 3.89 -10.81 -7.78
C SER A 51 4.69 -10.23 -6.62
N LEU A 52 4.37 -9.00 -6.20
CA LEU A 52 5.09 -8.25 -5.16
C LEU A 52 4.99 -8.87 -3.76
N VAL A 53 3.91 -9.59 -3.44
CA VAL A 53 3.71 -10.22 -2.11
C VAL A 53 4.84 -11.16 -1.72
N ASN A 54 5.55 -11.73 -2.70
CA ASN A 54 6.68 -12.63 -2.48
C ASN A 54 8.02 -11.90 -2.30
N TYR A 55 8.07 -10.60 -2.57
CA TYR A 55 9.28 -9.78 -2.51
C TYR A 55 9.26 -8.76 -1.38
N VAL A 56 8.07 -8.36 -0.92
CA VAL A 56 7.95 -7.49 0.24
C VAL A 56 8.48 -8.20 1.49
N ARG A 57 9.19 -7.46 2.32
CA ARG A 57 9.59 -7.90 3.66
C ARG A 57 8.34 -8.17 4.48
N SER A 58 8.45 -9.08 5.44
CA SER A 58 7.42 -9.23 6.46
C SER A 58 7.34 -7.93 7.28
N TRP A 59 6.13 -7.47 7.59
CA TRP A 59 5.92 -6.31 8.46
C TRP A 59 6.63 -6.44 9.81
N ALA A 60 6.65 -7.64 10.38
CA ALA A 60 7.34 -7.93 11.63
C ALA A 60 8.88 -7.77 11.56
N MET A 61 9.45 -7.70 10.35
CA MET A 61 10.88 -7.45 10.12
C MET A 61 11.21 -5.97 9.89
N LEU A 62 10.20 -5.09 9.83
CA LEU A 62 10.42 -3.65 9.76
C LEU A 62 10.63 -3.10 11.16
N THR A 63 11.61 -2.21 11.31
CA THR A 63 11.77 -1.44 12.55
C THR A 63 10.63 -0.44 12.70
N ASP A 64 10.32 -0.02 13.94
CA ASP A 64 9.24 0.95 14.18
C ASP A 64 9.48 2.28 13.44
N PHE A 65 10.75 2.70 13.38
CA PHE A 65 11.17 3.84 12.58
C PHE A 65 10.90 3.65 11.07
N GLU A 66 11.16 2.47 10.51
CA GLU A 66 10.85 2.18 9.11
C GLU A 66 9.34 2.22 8.83
N LYS A 67 8.51 1.77 9.78
CA LYS A 67 7.04 1.78 9.65
C LYS A 67 6.49 3.20 9.70
N GLU A 68 6.94 4.01 10.68
CA GLU A 68 6.59 5.44 10.75
C GLU A 68 7.01 6.19 9.49
N GLN A 69 8.23 5.92 9.00
CA GLN A 69 8.68 6.48 7.72
C GLN A 69 7.81 6.05 6.55
N LEU A 70 7.35 4.80 6.51
CA LEU A 70 6.51 4.31 5.43
C LEU A 70 5.20 5.10 5.37
N ALA A 71 4.54 5.33 6.52
CA ALA A 71 3.32 6.12 6.60
C ALA A 71 3.51 7.54 6.04
N GLU A 72 4.56 8.22 6.51
CA GLU A 72 4.86 9.59 6.07
C GLU A 72 5.25 9.64 4.58
N LEU A 73 6.00 8.66 4.09
CA LEU A 73 6.36 8.58 2.67
C LEU A 73 5.14 8.35 1.77
N ILE A 74 4.15 7.56 2.20
CA ILE A 74 2.90 7.37 1.45
C ILE A 74 2.13 8.68 1.35
N ARG A 75 2.01 9.42 2.47
CA ARG A 75 1.37 10.74 2.49
C ARG A 75 2.05 11.70 1.52
N LEU A 76 3.38 11.83 1.62
CA LEU A 76 4.18 12.69 0.75
C LEU A 76 4.08 12.26 -0.73
N LEU A 77 4.09 10.96 -1.02
CA LEU A 77 3.97 10.44 -2.39
C LEU A 77 2.70 10.94 -3.07
N ILE A 78 1.57 10.89 -2.35
CA ILE A 78 0.26 11.30 -2.84
C ILE A 78 0.18 12.82 -2.99
N GLU A 79 0.69 13.57 -2.01
CA GLU A 79 0.74 15.03 -2.06
C GLU A 79 1.58 15.54 -3.24
N GLU A 80 2.79 15.00 -3.43
CA GLU A 80 3.70 15.44 -4.48
C GLU A 80 3.23 15.06 -5.89
N TYR A 81 2.59 13.88 -6.04
CA TYR A 81 2.00 13.52 -7.33
C TYR A 81 0.88 14.47 -7.75
N ARG A 82 0.08 14.96 -6.79
CA ARG A 82 -0.97 15.96 -7.04
C ARG A 82 -0.42 17.34 -7.38
N ARG A 83 0.75 17.68 -6.86
CA ARG A 83 1.45 18.93 -7.19
C ARG A 83 2.17 18.86 -8.54
N TYR A 84 2.15 17.71 -9.21
CA TYR A 84 2.86 17.43 -10.46
C TYR A 84 4.40 17.53 -10.32
N GLU A 85 4.93 17.32 -9.11
CA GLU A 85 6.37 17.31 -8.79
C GLU A 85 7.00 15.94 -9.08
N TYR A 86 7.04 15.58 -10.36
CA TYR A 86 7.30 14.21 -10.82
C TYR A 86 8.65 13.61 -10.42
N GLU A 87 9.69 14.43 -10.27
CA GLU A 87 10.99 13.94 -9.81
C GLU A 87 10.99 13.60 -8.32
N GLU A 88 10.22 14.33 -7.51
CA GLU A 88 10.11 14.03 -6.08
C GLU A 88 9.29 12.76 -5.85
N VAL A 89 8.22 12.55 -6.63
CA VAL A 89 7.45 11.29 -6.63
C VAL A 89 8.37 10.08 -6.83
N LYS A 90 9.29 10.14 -7.81
CA LYS A 90 10.23 9.03 -8.07
C LYS A 90 11.15 8.77 -6.87
N LYS A 91 11.72 9.81 -6.25
CA LYS A 91 12.59 9.68 -5.08
C LYS A 91 11.85 9.13 -3.86
N ILE A 92 10.62 9.57 -3.63
CA ILE A 92 9.79 9.06 -2.54
C ILE A 92 9.47 7.58 -2.78
N ALA A 93 9.04 7.22 -4.00
CA ALA A 93 8.80 5.84 -4.38
C ALA A 93 10.06 4.96 -4.19
N GLN A 94 11.24 5.45 -4.54
CA GLN A 94 12.51 4.74 -4.30
C GLN A 94 12.76 4.44 -2.83
N LYS A 95 12.41 5.37 -1.93
CA LYS A 95 12.52 5.15 -0.47
C LYS A 95 11.52 4.10 0.03
N ILE A 96 10.28 4.15 -0.45
CA ILE A 96 9.25 3.13 -0.14
C ILE A 96 9.73 1.74 -0.56
N PHE A 97 10.24 1.60 -1.78
CA PHE A 97 10.80 0.35 -2.28
C PHE A 97 12.00 -0.13 -1.45
N LYS A 98 12.89 0.78 -1.07
CA LYS A 98 14.04 0.45 -0.22
C LYS A 98 13.60 -0.09 1.13
N ILE A 99 12.56 0.49 1.75
CA ILE A 99 12.04 0.03 3.04
C ILE A 99 11.32 -1.31 2.87
N ALA A 100 10.35 -1.37 1.96
CA ALA A 100 9.43 -2.51 1.85
C ALA A 100 10.05 -3.74 1.18
N ILE A 101 11.01 -3.57 0.27
CA ILE A 101 11.63 -4.68 -0.50
C ILE A 101 13.13 -4.82 -0.19
N GLY A 102 13.79 -3.76 0.27
CA GLY A 102 15.26 -3.76 0.42
C GLY A 102 16.01 -3.44 -0.88
N ALA A 103 15.32 -2.97 -1.92
CA ALA A 103 15.89 -2.67 -3.23
C ALA A 103 15.59 -1.22 -3.66
N GLN A 104 16.51 -0.63 -4.41
CA GLN A 104 16.26 0.63 -5.12
C GLN A 104 15.84 0.31 -6.56
N ILE A 105 14.73 0.89 -7.01
CA ILE A 105 14.19 0.70 -8.34
C ILE A 105 14.18 2.03 -9.08
N GLU A 106 14.66 2.02 -10.32
CA GLU A 106 14.57 3.16 -11.21
C GLU A 106 13.22 3.17 -11.93
N PHE A 107 12.57 4.35 -11.97
CA PHE A 107 11.24 4.51 -12.54
C PHE A 107 11.27 5.32 -13.83
N LYS A 108 10.57 4.82 -14.86
CA LYS A 108 10.47 5.49 -16.17
C LYS A 108 9.63 6.76 -16.08
N SER A 109 8.55 6.75 -15.30
CA SER A 109 7.65 7.88 -15.13
C SER A 109 7.18 8.02 -13.69
N ALA A 110 6.71 9.21 -13.30
CA ALA A 110 6.08 9.42 -11.99
C ALA A 110 4.80 8.60 -11.83
N LYS A 111 4.06 8.37 -12.93
CA LYS A 111 2.89 7.50 -12.92
C LYS A 111 3.26 6.05 -12.57
N ASP A 112 4.32 5.52 -13.19
CA ASP A 112 4.81 4.18 -12.85
C ASP A 112 5.30 4.13 -11.40
N ALA A 113 5.99 5.18 -10.94
CA ALA A 113 6.52 5.27 -9.58
C ALA A 113 5.40 5.21 -8.53
N ILE A 114 4.34 6.02 -8.68
CA ILE A 114 3.22 6.01 -7.73
C ILE A 114 2.38 4.74 -7.85
N GLU A 115 2.12 4.23 -9.05
CA GLU A 115 1.40 2.97 -9.25
C GLU A 115 2.13 1.83 -8.52
N LEU A 116 3.43 1.69 -8.74
CA LEU A 116 4.22 0.63 -8.14
C LEU A 116 4.38 0.80 -6.62
N ALA A 117 4.56 2.03 -6.12
CA ALA A 117 4.68 2.26 -4.69
C ALA A 117 3.38 1.94 -3.95
N LEU A 118 2.21 2.33 -4.48
CA LEU A 118 0.92 1.96 -3.89
C LEU A 118 0.69 0.44 -3.95
N ASN A 119 1.07 -0.24 -5.04
CA ASN A 119 0.99 -1.71 -5.13
C ASN A 119 1.91 -2.40 -4.11
N VAL A 120 3.09 -1.83 -3.82
CA VAL A 120 4.02 -2.35 -2.80
C VAL A 120 3.43 -2.20 -1.39
N THR A 121 2.89 -1.03 -1.06
CA THR A 121 2.21 -0.82 0.21
C THR A 121 1.04 -1.78 0.38
N TYR A 122 0.22 -1.95 -0.68
CA TYR A 122 -0.88 -2.90 -0.68
C TYR A 122 -0.39 -4.33 -0.42
N ALA A 123 0.64 -4.77 -1.14
CA ALA A 123 1.21 -6.10 -0.97
C ALA A 123 1.79 -6.34 0.44
N LEU A 124 2.39 -5.31 1.04
CA LEU A 124 2.94 -5.35 2.39
C LEU A 124 1.83 -5.51 3.45
N LEU A 125 0.72 -4.78 3.32
CA LEU A 125 -0.41 -4.93 4.24
C LEU A 125 -1.09 -6.31 4.08
N VAL A 126 -1.28 -6.78 2.84
CA VAL A 126 -1.81 -8.13 2.59
C VAL A 126 -0.92 -9.23 3.17
N SER A 127 0.41 -9.10 3.03
CA SER A 127 1.35 -10.10 3.58
C SER A 127 1.31 -10.17 5.11
N THR A 128 0.96 -9.05 5.76
CA THR A 128 0.80 -8.95 7.22
C THR A 128 -0.34 -9.83 7.71
N VAL A 129 -1.50 -9.81 7.02
CA VAL A 129 -2.64 -10.69 7.33
C VAL A 129 -2.38 -12.14 6.95
N ALA A 130 -1.69 -12.39 5.83
CA ALA A 130 -1.41 -13.74 5.36
C ALA A 130 -0.54 -14.54 6.34
N VAL A 131 0.44 -13.89 6.98
CA VAL A 131 1.31 -14.54 7.97
C VAL A 131 0.53 -14.97 9.22
N GLU A 132 -0.36 -14.13 9.75
CA GLU A 132 -1.18 -14.49 10.92
C GLU A 132 -2.27 -15.52 10.59
N SER A 133 -2.84 -15.45 9.38
CA SER A 133 -3.86 -16.42 8.94
C SER A 133 -3.31 -17.85 8.79
N SER A 134 -2.00 -18.00 8.53
CA SER A 134 -1.34 -19.31 8.49
C SER A 134 -1.32 -20.01 9.85
N GLU A 135 -1.55 -19.25 10.93
CA GLU A 135 -1.71 -19.79 12.28
C GLU A 135 -3.19 -20.07 12.63
N LYS A 136 -4.21 -19.52 11.92
CA LYS A 136 -5.62 -19.72 12.31
C LYS A 136 -6.72 -19.87 11.25
N ASP A 137 -6.67 -19.31 10.05
CA ASP A 137 -7.78 -19.53 9.08
C ASP A 137 -7.49 -19.01 7.65
N SER A 138 -7.51 -19.89 6.66
CA SER A 138 -7.19 -19.57 5.25
C SER A 138 -8.27 -18.81 4.47
N GLY A 139 -9.48 -18.67 5.04
CA GLY A 139 -10.64 -18.07 4.36
C GLY A 139 -10.60 -16.53 4.23
N LEU A 140 -10.10 -15.83 5.26
CA LEU A 140 -10.11 -14.36 5.33
C LEU A 140 -9.18 -13.71 4.30
N VAL A 141 -8.04 -14.36 4.04
CA VAL A 141 -7.04 -13.91 3.06
C VAL A 141 -7.62 -13.89 1.65
N MET A 142 -8.46 -14.86 1.28
CA MET A 142 -9.08 -14.90 -0.04
C MET A 142 -10.16 -13.82 -0.25
N GLU A 143 -10.80 -13.33 0.82
CA GLU A 143 -11.79 -12.24 0.72
C GLU A 143 -11.12 -10.86 0.63
N LEU A 144 -10.01 -10.64 1.35
CA LEU A 144 -9.20 -9.40 1.29
C LEU A 144 -8.38 -9.26 0.00
N ILE A 145 -8.08 -10.39 -0.66
CA ILE A 145 -7.29 -10.46 -1.90
C ILE A 145 -8.15 -10.27 -3.16
N LYS A 146 -9.46 -10.51 -3.08
CA LYS A 146 -10.34 -10.26 -4.24
C LYS A 146 -10.44 -8.75 -4.43
N PRO A 147 -10.00 -8.21 -5.58
CA PRO A 147 -10.47 -6.89 -5.97
C PRO A 147 -12.00 -6.98 -5.93
N GLN A 148 -12.67 -5.99 -5.35
CA GLN A 148 -14.12 -5.89 -5.52
C GLN A 148 -14.40 -5.59 -7.00
N GLU A 149 -14.36 -6.62 -7.85
CA GLU A 149 -15.08 -6.67 -9.11
C GLU A 149 -16.56 -6.85 -8.78
N ALA A 150 -17.16 -5.87 -8.10
CA ALA A 150 -18.56 -5.90 -7.72
C ALA A 150 -19.13 -4.47 -7.71
N ASN A 151 -19.17 -3.86 -8.90
CA ASN A 151 -20.33 -3.14 -9.46
C ASN A 151 -19.87 -2.17 -10.56
N ILE A 152 -19.46 -2.74 -11.69
CA ILE A 152 -19.71 -2.11 -12.99
C ILE A 152 -20.71 -3.02 -13.70
N ILE A 153 -21.98 -2.92 -13.32
CA ILE A 153 -23.08 -3.42 -14.14
C ILE A 153 -24.01 -2.23 -14.39
N ALA A 154 -24.01 -1.82 -15.67
CA ALA A 154 -25.01 -1.08 -16.44
C ALA A 154 -25.47 0.31 -15.96
#